data_AF-A0A3D2F8V4-F1
#
_entry.id   AF-A0A3D2F8V4-F1
#
_cell.length_a   1.000
_cell.length_b   1.000
_cell.length_c   1.000
_cell.angle_alpha   90.00
_cell.angle_beta   90.00
_cell.angle_gamma   90.00
#
_symmetry.space_group_name_H-M   'P 1'
#
loop_
_entity.id
_entity.type
_entity.pdbx_description
1 polymer ?
#
loop_
_entity_poly.entity_id
_entity_poly.type
_entity_poly.pdbx_seq_one_letter_code
_entity_poly.pdbx_strand_id
1 'polypeptide(L)'
;GREFVVADIPGLIEGASEGRGLGDLFLGHVERCAVLLHLIDGTSETVAEDYQTIITELEAYGGKLAAKQRVTVLNKVDALDDDQRAEARAALEEASDGPVMLMSGVAREGVTEVLRKLRDEIDADRLREQPAQEEEAWRP
;
A
#
# COMPACT_ATOMS: atom_id res chain seq x y z
N GLY A 1 -12.46 7.59 18.19
CA GLY A 1 -11.61 7.63 16.99
C GLY A 1 -12.27 6.79 15.92
N ARG A 2 -12.00 7.03 14.64
CA ARG A 2 -12.42 6.12 13.58
C ARG A 2 -11.46 4.94 13.55
N GLU A 3 -12.01 3.73 13.56
CA GLU A 3 -11.26 2.48 13.47
C GLU A 3 -11.25 2.03 12.01
N PHE A 4 -10.12 1.46 11.59
CA PHE A 4 -9.99 0.81 10.28
C PHE A 4 -9.29 -0.53 10.45
N VAL A 5 -9.51 -1.42 9.49
CA VAL A 5 -8.93 -2.76 9.49
C VAL A 5 -7.76 -2.79 8.54
N VAL A 6 -6.63 -3.32 9.01
CA VAL A 6 -5.48 -3.67 8.17
C VAL A 6 -5.50 -5.18 8.01
N ALA A 7 -5.43 -5.65 6.77
CA ALA A 7 -5.29 -7.06 6.43
C ALA A 7 -4.01 -7.22 5.62
N ASP A 8 -3.31 -8.32 5.87
CA ASP A 8 -2.13 -8.68 5.10
C ASP A 8 -2.54 -9.37 3.79
N ILE A 9 -1.80 -9.08 2.73
CA ILE A 9 -1.99 -9.68 1.41
C ILE A 9 -0.87 -10.72 1.24
N PRO A 10 -1.10 -11.99 1.62
CA PRO A 10 -0.07 -13.00 1.52
C PRO A 10 0.33 -13.20 0.06
N GLY A 11 1.64 -13.16 -0.19
CA GLY A 11 2.33 -13.69 -1.37
C GLY A 11 1.57 -13.55 -2.68
N LEU A 12 1.64 -12.35 -3.26
CA LEU A 12 1.21 -12.12 -4.63
C LEU A 12 2.04 -12.95 -5.63
N ILE A 13 3.17 -13.56 -5.29
CA ILE A 13 3.76 -14.59 -6.15
C ILE A 13 4.31 -15.73 -5.30
N GLU A 14 3.47 -16.77 -5.13
CA GLU A 14 3.82 -18.19 -5.18
C GLU A 14 2.51 -18.99 -5.38
N GLY A 15 2.10 -19.20 -6.65
CA GLY A 15 0.99 -20.10 -7.00
C GLY A 15 -0.44 -19.50 -7.01
N ALA A 16 -0.61 -18.19 -6.83
CA ALA A 16 -1.92 -17.54 -6.96
C ALA A 16 -2.43 -17.45 -8.41
N SER A 17 -1.53 -17.46 -9.40
CA SER A 17 -1.86 -17.61 -10.83
C SER A 17 -2.16 -19.06 -11.25
N GLU A 18 -1.89 -20.08 -10.40
CA GLU A 18 -2.13 -21.50 -10.69
C GLU A 18 -3.53 -22.00 -10.31
N GLY A 19 -4.48 -21.10 -10.06
CA GLY A 19 -5.91 -21.45 -10.04
C GLY A 19 -6.38 -22.31 -8.85
N ARG A 20 -5.72 -22.26 -7.70
CA ARG A 20 -6.20 -22.94 -6.48
C ARG A 20 -7.27 -22.15 -5.71
N GLY A 21 -8.38 -21.77 -6.35
CA GLY A 21 -9.68 -21.42 -5.72
C GLY A 21 -9.78 -20.37 -4.59
N LEU A 22 -8.65 -19.85 -4.09
CA LEU A 22 -8.51 -18.84 -3.04
C LEU A 22 -8.46 -17.43 -3.64
N GLY A 23 -8.12 -17.32 -4.93
CA GLY A 23 -7.98 -16.06 -5.65
C GLY A 23 -9.25 -15.22 -5.65
N ASP A 24 -10.36 -15.72 -6.21
CA ASP A 24 -11.55 -14.89 -6.47
C ASP A 24 -12.22 -14.32 -5.20
N LEU A 25 -12.35 -15.13 -4.13
CA LEU A 25 -12.93 -14.68 -2.86
C LEU A 25 -12.01 -13.69 -2.13
N PHE A 26 -10.69 -13.89 -2.19
CA PHE A 26 -9.72 -13.01 -1.58
C PHE A 26 -9.58 -11.70 -2.37
N LEU A 27 -9.55 -11.78 -3.70
CA LEU A 27 -9.53 -10.65 -4.63
C LEU A 27 -10.73 -9.73 -4.42
N GLY A 28 -11.94 -10.27 -4.29
CA GLY A 28 -13.13 -9.46 -3.97
C GLY A 28 -13.05 -8.74 -2.62
N HIS A 29 -12.17 -9.15 -1.70
CA HIS A 29 -11.91 -8.40 -0.46
C HIS A 29 -10.83 -7.34 -0.67
N VAL A 30 -9.75 -7.66 -1.38
CA VAL A 30 -8.66 -6.71 -1.65
C VAL A 30 -9.12 -5.56 -2.56
N GLU A 31 -10.00 -5.84 -3.53
CA GLU A 31 -10.61 -4.81 -4.38
C GLU A 31 -11.48 -3.80 -3.60
N ARG A 32 -11.92 -4.15 -2.38
CA ARG A 32 -12.67 -3.27 -1.47
C ARG A 32 -11.78 -2.51 -0.50
N CYS A 33 -10.47 -2.74 -0.48
CA CYS A 33 -9.55 -1.93 0.31
C CYS A 33 -9.49 -0.51 -0.26
N ALA A 34 -9.60 0.51 0.58
CA ALA A 34 -9.53 1.90 0.13
C ALA A 34 -8.12 2.31 -0.31
N VAL A 35 -7.10 1.78 0.36
CA VAL A 35 -5.69 2.12 0.14
C VAL A 35 -4.84 0.87 0.34
N LEU A 36 -3.72 0.80 -0.39
CA LEU A 36 -2.69 -0.23 -0.21
C LEU A 36 -1.50 0.35 0.55
N LEU A 37 -1.02 -0.38 1.55
CA LEU A 37 0.25 -0.12 2.21
C LEU A 37 1.34 -0.95 1.52
N HIS A 38 2.30 -0.28 0.89
CA HIS A 38 3.40 -0.94 0.18
C HIS A 38 4.66 -0.86 1.03
N LEU A 39 5.01 -1.97 1.69
CA LEU A 39 6.18 -2.07 2.56
C LEU A 39 7.36 -2.64 1.78
N ILE A 40 8.45 -1.88 1.69
CA ILE A 40 9.73 -2.32 1.11
C ILE A 40 10.74 -2.51 2.23
N ASP A 41 11.53 -3.58 2.16
CA ASP A 41 12.61 -3.81 3.12
C ASP A 41 13.78 -2.86 2.86
N GLY A 42 14.04 -1.93 3.77
CA GLY A 42 15.17 -1.01 3.64
C GLY A 42 16.55 -1.66 3.81
N THR A 43 16.61 -2.88 4.34
CA THR A 43 17.87 -3.65 4.43
C THR A 43 18.22 -4.39 3.14
N SER A 44 17.32 -4.37 2.15
CA SER A 44 17.59 -4.93 0.84
C SER A 44 18.63 -4.10 0.09
N GLU A 45 19.54 -4.75 -0.63
CA GLU A 45 20.49 -4.07 -1.53
C GLU A 45 19.78 -3.56 -2.80
N THR A 46 18.56 -4.05 -3.07
CA THR A 46 17.82 -3.84 -4.32
C THR A 46 16.44 -3.24 -4.07
N VAL A 47 16.32 -2.28 -3.13
CA VAL A 47 15.06 -1.62 -2.72
C VAL A 47 14.19 -1.18 -3.91
N ALA A 48 14.81 -0.61 -4.95
CA ALA A 48 14.10 -0.18 -6.16
C ALA A 48 13.56 -1.36 -6.98
N GLU A 49 14.32 -2.44 -7.11
CA GLU A 49 13.89 -3.65 -7.84
C GLU A 49 12.80 -4.40 -7.08
N ASP A 50 12.90 -4.45 -5.75
CA ASP A 50 11.87 -5.05 -4.89
C ASP A 50 10.54 -4.32 -5.04
N TYR A 51 10.58 -2.98 -5.08
CA TYR A 51 9.42 -2.16 -5.38
C TYR A 51 8.84 -2.48 -6.77
N GLN A 52 9.66 -2.49 -7.82
CA GLN A 52 9.21 -2.76 -9.19
C GLN A 52 8.66 -4.17 -9.36
N THR A 53 9.23 -5.14 -8.64
CA THR A 53 8.75 -6.51 -8.59
C THR A 53 7.31 -6.51 -8.13
N ILE A 54 7.02 -5.98 -6.93
CA ILE A 54 5.67 -5.92 -6.35
C ILE A 54 4.69 -5.17 -7.26
N ILE A 55 5.11 -4.07 -7.88
CA ILE A 55 4.28 -3.35 -8.86
C ILE A 55 3.94 -4.24 -10.06
N THR A 56 4.91 -4.94 -10.62
CA THR A 56 4.71 -5.86 -11.74
C THR A 56 3.76 -6.99 -11.36
N GLU A 57 3.84 -7.51 -10.13
CA GLU A 57 2.88 -8.51 -9.65
C GLU A 57 1.47 -7.90 -9.62
N LEU A 58 1.29 -6.76 -8.93
CA LEU A 58 0.01 -6.05 -8.82
C LEU A 58 -0.61 -5.74 -10.19
N GLU A 59 0.20 -5.39 -11.18
CA GLU A 59 -0.23 -5.17 -12.56
C GLU A 59 -0.63 -6.46 -13.27
N ALA A 60 0.16 -7.53 -13.10
CA ALA A 60 -0.14 -8.85 -13.66
C ALA A 60 -1.43 -9.45 -13.08
N TYR A 61 -1.77 -9.12 -11.83
CA TYR A 61 -3.07 -9.45 -11.23
C TYR A 61 -4.25 -8.75 -11.90
N GLY A 62 -4.03 -7.54 -12.42
CA GLY A 62 -5.02 -6.75 -13.14
C GLY A 62 -6.15 -6.18 -12.25
N GLY A 63 -7.23 -5.76 -12.91
CA GLY A 63 -8.42 -5.20 -12.26
C GLY A 63 -8.21 -3.81 -11.67
N LYS A 64 -8.98 -3.48 -10.64
CA LYS A 64 -8.91 -2.17 -9.97
C LYS A 64 -7.70 -2.04 -9.06
N LEU A 65 -6.99 -3.13 -8.76
CA LEU A 65 -5.94 -3.18 -7.76
C LEU A 65 -4.70 -2.38 -8.15
N ALA A 66 -4.27 -2.50 -9.40
CA ALA A 66 -3.13 -1.76 -9.94
C ALA A 66 -3.32 -0.23 -9.89
N ALA A 67 -4.57 0.23 -10.00
CA ALA A 67 -4.93 1.65 -9.97
C ALA A 67 -5.25 2.18 -8.57
N LYS A 68 -5.22 1.35 -7.52
CA LYS A 68 -5.51 1.81 -6.16
C LYS A 68 -4.42 2.74 -5.65
N GLN A 69 -4.84 3.70 -4.83
CA GLN A 69 -3.92 4.57 -4.11
C GLN A 69 -2.99 3.72 -3.22
N ARG A 70 -1.70 4.06 -3.26
CA ARG A 70 -0.66 3.40 -2.49
C ARG A 70 0.01 4.39 -1.53
N VAL A 71 0.40 3.87 -0.37
CA VAL A 71 1.31 4.52 0.57
C VAL A 71 2.59 3.70 0.58
N THR A 72 3.66 4.22 -0.01
CA THR A 72 4.97 3.56 -0.08
C THR A 72 5.76 3.83 1.19
N VAL A 73 6.29 2.78 1.79
CA VAL A 73 6.98 2.84 3.06
C VAL A 73 8.24 1.98 3.04
N LEU A 74 9.38 2.59 3.36
CA LEU A 74 10.62 1.89 3.66
C LEU A 74 10.58 1.38 5.10
N ASN A 75 10.54 0.07 5.26
CA ASN A 75 10.46 -0.63 6.54
C ASN A 75 11.86 -1.09 7.01
N LYS A 76 11.95 -1.51 8.27
CA LYS A 76 13.20 -1.98 8.92
C LYS A 76 14.31 -0.93 9.01
N VAL A 77 13.95 0.35 9.07
CA VAL A 77 14.95 1.43 9.17
C VAL A 77 15.77 1.37 10.45
N ASP A 78 15.33 0.64 11.48
CA ASP A 78 16.10 0.39 12.70
C ASP A 78 17.42 -0.37 12.46
N ALA A 79 17.54 -1.07 11.34
CA ALA A 79 18.75 -1.77 10.93
C ALA A 79 19.67 -0.93 10.03
N LEU A 80 19.31 0.32 9.75
CA LEU A 80 20.03 1.23 8.85
C LEU A 80 20.55 2.46 9.61
N ASP A 81 21.75 2.90 9.28
CA ASP A 81 22.26 4.21 9.69
C ASP A 81 21.65 5.36 8.86
N ASP A 82 21.96 6.61 9.23
CA ASP A 82 21.35 7.80 8.61
C ASP A 82 21.66 7.93 7.12
N ASP A 83 22.87 7.55 6.69
CA ASP A 83 23.29 7.63 5.28
C ASP A 83 22.59 6.54 4.46
N GLN A 84 22.54 5.32 4.99
CA GLN A 84 21.82 4.20 4.39
C GLN A 84 20.31 4.48 4.27
N ARG A 85 19.71 5.07 5.31
CA ARG A 85 18.29 5.49 5.29
C ARG A 85 18.04 6.50 4.18
N ALA A 86 18.93 7.49 4.02
CA ALA A 86 18.79 8.52 3.01
C ALA A 86 18.94 7.96 1.59
N GLU A 87 19.93 7.09 1.36
CA GLU A 87 20.18 6.44 0.07
C GLU A 87 19.01 5.54 -0.34
N ALA A 88 18.61 4.61 0.54
CA ALA A 88 17.51 3.69 0.27
C ALA A 88 16.18 4.43 0.04
N ARG A 89 15.93 5.51 0.80
CA ARG A 89 14.76 6.36 0.60
C ARG A 89 14.80 7.05 -0.76
N ALA A 90 15.93 7.65 -1.14
CA ALA A 90 16.05 8.35 -2.42
C ALA A 90 15.85 7.40 -3.61
N ALA A 91 16.47 6.21 -3.56
CA ALA A 91 16.28 5.18 -4.58
C ALA A 91 14.81 4.74 -4.70
N LEU A 92 14.10 4.61 -3.58
CA LEU A 92 12.68 4.24 -3.58
C LEU A 92 11.76 5.39 -4.02
N GLU A 93 12.08 6.64 -3.67
CA GLU A 93 11.34 7.82 -4.16
C GLU A 93 11.48 7.95 -5.68
N GLU A 94 12.66 7.71 -6.23
CA GLU A 94 12.89 7.67 -7.69
C GLU A 94 12.11 6.53 -8.34
N ALA A 95 12.15 5.32 -7.78
CA ALA A 95 11.43 4.17 -8.33
C ALA A 95 9.90 4.32 -8.27
N SER A 96 9.38 4.99 -7.23
CA SER A 96 7.94 5.13 -6.99
C SER A 96 7.32 6.40 -7.57
N ASP A 97 8.14 7.35 -8.04
CA ASP A 97 7.71 8.70 -8.46
C ASP A 97 6.80 9.37 -7.41
N GLY A 98 7.18 9.25 -6.14
CA GLY A 98 6.31 9.64 -5.03
C GLY A 98 6.97 9.68 -3.66
N PRO A 99 6.25 10.21 -2.65
CA PRO A 99 6.78 10.32 -1.30
C PRO A 99 6.91 8.95 -0.63
N VAL A 100 8.05 8.72 0.01
CA VAL A 100 8.32 7.50 0.78
C VAL A 100 8.35 7.83 2.27
N MET A 101 7.57 7.10 3.05
CA MET A 101 7.62 7.17 4.52
C MET A 101 8.65 6.18 5.06
N LEU A 102 9.20 6.48 6.23
CA LEU A 102 10.13 5.60 6.94
C LEU A 102 9.43 4.97 8.14
N MET A 103 9.62 3.66 8.35
CA MET A 103 9.14 3.01 9.56
C MET A 103 10.00 1.83 9.99
N SER A 104 9.87 1.46 11.27
CA SER A 104 10.29 0.17 11.80
C SER A 104 9.14 -0.43 12.59
N GLY A 105 8.64 -1.58 12.14
CA GLY A 105 7.66 -2.34 12.90
C GLY A 105 8.19 -2.83 14.26
N VAL A 106 9.49 -3.16 14.32
CA VAL A 106 10.13 -3.71 15.52
C VAL A 106 10.42 -2.62 16.55
N ALA A 107 11.08 -1.53 16.12
CA ALA A 107 11.38 -0.39 16.99
C ALA A 107 10.16 0.51 17.24
N ARG A 108 9.05 0.28 16.52
CA ARG A 108 7.83 1.12 16.48
C ARG A 108 8.05 2.55 15.98
N GLU A 109 9.20 2.80 15.36
CA GLU A 109 9.52 4.07 14.70
C GLU A 109 8.61 4.28 13.49
N GLY A 110 8.03 5.47 13.32
CA GLY A 110 7.22 5.84 12.15
C GLY A 110 5.87 5.12 11.99
N VAL A 111 5.58 4.09 12.80
CA VAL A 111 4.32 3.32 12.73
C VAL A 111 3.11 4.23 12.90
N THR A 112 3.16 5.16 13.84
CA THR A 112 2.02 6.04 14.13
C THR A 112 1.74 6.98 12.95
N GLU A 113 2.79 7.50 12.34
CA GLU A 113 2.74 8.39 11.18
C GLU A 113 2.17 7.66 9.97
N VAL A 114 2.62 6.43 9.71
CA VAL A 114 2.08 5.56 8.65
C VAL A 114 0.59 5.27 8.87
N LEU A 115 0.20 4.89 10.09
CA LEU A 115 -1.21 4.63 10.42
C LEU A 115 -2.09 5.88 10.28
N ARG A 116 -1.57 7.07 10.62
CA ARG A 116 -2.27 8.33 10.39
C ARG A 116 -2.43 8.61 8.90
N LYS A 117 -1.37 8.45 8.10
CA LYS A 117 -1.43 8.61 6.65
C LYS A 117 -2.45 7.67 6.02
N LEU A 118 -2.45 6.39 6.40
CA LEU A 118 -3.43 5.42 5.91
C LEU A 118 -4.87 5.83 6.25
N ARG A 119 -5.12 6.29 7.49
CA ARG A 119 -6.45 6.80 7.87
C ARG A 119 -6.87 7.98 6.99
N ASP A 120 -5.96 8.93 6.76
CA ASP A 120 -6.26 10.11 5.97
C ASP A 120 -6.58 9.73 4.50
N GLU A 121 -5.87 8.74 3.93
CA GLU A 121 -6.19 8.18 2.60
C GLU A 121 -7.54 7.44 2.57
N ILE A 122 -7.87 6.66 3.61
CA ILE A 122 -9.16 5.97 3.73
C ILE A 122 -10.32 6.97 3.80
N ASP A 123 -10.16 8.05 4.56
CA ASP A 123 -11.17 9.11 4.69
C ASP A 123 -11.32 9.87 3.36
N ALA A 124 -10.22 10.16 2.67
CA ALA A 124 -10.25 10.79 1.35
C ALA A 124 -10.93 9.90 0.29
N ASP A 125 -10.66 8.59 0.31
CA ASP A 125 -11.27 7.64 -0.60
C ASP A 125 -12.79 7.54 -0.42
N ARG A 126 -13.24 7.48 0.84
CA ARG A 126 -14.66 7.52 1.18
C ARG A 126 -15.35 8.77 0.66
N LEU A 127 -14.69 9.92 0.75
CA LEU A 127 -15.23 11.18 0.23
C LEU A 127 -15.31 11.17 -1.31
N ARG A 128 -14.37 10.51 -2.00
CA ARG A 128 -14.40 10.33 -3.47
C ARG A 128 -15.52 9.40 -3.94
N GLU A 129 -15.89 8.41 -3.14
CA GLU A 129 -17.01 7.50 -3.45
C GLU A 129 -18.40 8.08 -3.07
N GLN A 130 -18.46 9.08 -2.18
CA GLN A 130 -19.70 9.72 -1.71
C GLN A 130 -20.33 10.88 -2.54
N PRO A 131 -19.80 11.41 -3.66
CA PRO A 131 -20.34 12.64 -4.25
C PRO A 131 -21.41 12.45 -5.35
N ALA A 132 -22.08 11.29 -5.46
CA ALA A 132 -23.09 11.07 -6.52
C ALA A 132 -24.48 10.57 -6.05
N GLN A 133 -24.70 10.33 -4.75
CA GLN A 133 -25.99 9.80 -4.27
C GLN A 133 -26.98 10.84 -3.71
N GLU A 134 -26.59 12.10 -3.53
CA GLU A 134 -27.47 13.12 -2.93
C GLU A 134 -28.22 14.02 -3.95
N GLU A 135 -27.90 13.98 -5.25
CA GLU A 135 -28.61 14.83 -6.24
C GLU A 135 -29.88 14.21 -6.85
N GLU A 136 -30.20 12.95 -6.54
CA GLU A 136 -31.38 12.26 -7.12
C GLU A 136 -32.55 12.07 -6.15
N ALA A 137 -32.60 12.81 -5.04
CA ALA A 137 -33.69 12.74 -4.08
C ALA A 137 -34.37 14.10 -3.87
N TRP A 138 -35.11 14.57 -4.89
CA TRP A 138 -36.40 15.29 -4.80
C TRP A 138 -36.62 16.18 -6.03
N ARG A 139 -37.70 15.92 -6.76
CA ARG A 139 -38.36 16.93 -7.61
C ARG A 139 -39.84 17.00 -7.19
N PRO A 140 -40.39 18.21 -7.01
CA PRO A 140 -41.68 18.45 -6.35
C PRO A 140 -42.88 17.85 -7.08
#